data_AF-A0A6I3WUU3-F1
#
_entry.id   AF-A0A6I3WUU3-F1
#
_cell.length_a   1.000
_cell.length_b   1.000
_cell.length_c   1.000
_cell.angle_alpha   90.00
_cell.angle_beta   90.00
_cell.angle_gamma   90.00
#
_symmetry.space_group_name_H-M   'P 1'
#
loop_
_entity.id
_entity.type
_entity.pdbx_description
1 polymer ?
#
loop_
_entity_poly.entity_id
_entity_poly.type
_entity_poly.pdbx_seq_one_letter_code
_entity_poly.pdbx_strand_id
1 'polypeptide(L)'
;MQRLEACVLRRESALRCHVDRKDRLAGERAKGGFVACEGVNGFSEDRHRASVVDLPLARKPCPSFVCGSQPVHENGPGCVSRRYYSGGVVVNELDVDHFHRTGWLLTSPFFAERVKDLRSWVDDVQSWPDEGDWLHYRERTEYGPRLCRTENFVPFHSQLRQLLTAGPILEIAGALLGEPALLYKEKINYKMAGGAGYAPHQDAPAYRFVDTHVSCMIAIDDSLVENGCLEVVSGHHEKLLPVNGRGCIVDEVVQQMSWEAVEVKAGDVLWFHSLTPHRSGPNNSACDRRAMYPTFNAASEGNLRQAYYEQKLREFNETPRTAGTVQVSLINDFEGRPV
;
A
#
# COMPACT_ATOMS: atom_id res chain seq x y z
N MET A 1 44.19 32.18 -41.84
CA MET A 1 43.83 32.28 -40.40
C MET A 1 42.98 31.06 -40.07
N GLN A 2 43.62 29.95 -39.71
CA GLN A 2 43.73 29.37 -38.35
C GLN A 2 42.42 28.69 -37.92
N ARG A 3 42.27 27.38 -38.17
CA ARG A 3 42.67 26.20 -37.35
C ARG A 3 41.93 26.11 -36.00
N LEU A 4 41.03 25.13 -35.94
CA LEU A 4 40.49 24.51 -34.73
C LEU A 4 41.60 23.72 -34.00
N GLU A 5 41.84 24.04 -32.73
CA GLU A 5 42.62 23.22 -31.80
C GLU A 5 41.79 22.82 -30.58
N ALA A 6 42.09 21.62 -30.10
CA ALA A 6 41.47 20.93 -28.99
C ALA A 6 41.77 21.58 -27.63
N CYS A 7 40.89 21.35 -26.65
CA CYS A 7 41.26 21.43 -25.24
C CYS A 7 40.58 20.31 -24.45
N VAL A 8 41.33 19.21 -24.27
CA VAL A 8 41.12 18.20 -23.23
C VAL A 8 41.94 18.66 -22.03
N LEU A 9 41.31 18.90 -20.88
CA LEU A 9 42.03 19.11 -19.62
C LEU A 9 41.51 18.17 -18.54
N ARG A 10 42.45 17.37 -18.05
CA ARG A 10 42.41 16.45 -16.91
C ARG A 10 42.19 17.21 -15.60
N ARG A 11 41.65 16.51 -14.59
CA ARG A 11 42.20 16.45 -13.23
C ARG A 11 41.52 15.33 -12.43
N GLU A 12 42.20 14.20 -12.31
CA GLU A 12 42.03 13.24 -11.22
C GLU A 12 43.16 13.44 -10.20
N SER A 13 42.78 13.63 -8.94
CA SER A 13 43.57 13.43 -7.71
C SER A 13 42.64 13.75 -6.53
N ALA A 14 42.61 13.10 -5.39
CA ALA A 14 43.24 11.90 -4.84
C ALA A 14 42.50 11.61 -3.51
N LEU A 15 42.63 10.39 -3.00
CA LEU A 15 42.71 9.95 -1.60
C LEU A 15 41.81 8.74 -1.31
N ARG A 16 42.46 7.58 -1.13
CA ARG A 16 42.23 6.74 0.05
C ARG A 16 43.45 5.85 0.28
N CYS A 17 44.03 6.03 1.46
CA CYS A 17 45.17 5.31 1.99
C CYS A 17 44.80 3.89 2.45
N HIS A 18 45.75 2.98 2.23
CA HIS A 18 46.21 1.87 3.08
C HIS A 18 45.21 0.93 3.77
N VAL A 19 45.10 -0.25 3.16
CA VAL A 19 45.47 -1.57 3.69
C VAL A 19 46.49 -1.51 4.85
N ASP A 20 46.24 -2.17 5.99
CA ASP A 20 46.78 -3.51 6.28
C ASP A 20 46.55 -3.97 7.73
N ARG A 21 46.24 -5.27 7.88
CA ARG A 21 46.78 -6.26 8.85
C ARG A 21 45.77 -7.33 9.25
N LYS A 22 45.94 -8.49 8.61
CA LYS A 22 45.69 -9.82 9.18
C LYS A 22 46.89 -10.21 10.06
N ASP A 23 46.64 -10.91 11.17
CA ASP A 23 47.18 -12.26 11.37
C ASP A 23 46.77 -12.91 12.71
N ARG A 24 46.25 -14.16 12.57
CA ARG A 24 46.52 -15.40 13.36
C ARG A 24 46.15 -15.44 14.86
N LEU A 25 45.79 -16.55 15.50
CA LEU A 25 45.61 -17.98 15.18
C LEU A 25 44.81 -18.64 16.35
N ALA A 26 44.38 -19.87 16.13
CA ALA A 26 43.54 -20.75 16.95
C ALA A 26 44.08 -21.15 18.35
N GLY A 27 43.17 -21.66 19.20
CA GLY A 27 43.51 -22.40 20.43
C GLY A 27 42.28 -22.96 21.17
N GLU A 28 42.18 -24.29 21.19
CA GLU A 28 41.16 -25.14 21.83
C GLU A 28 41.10 -25.03 23.37
N ARG A 29 39.96 -25.36 23.99
CA ARG A 29 39.80 -26.55 24.90
C ARG A 29 38.46 -26.58 25.65
N ALA A 30 37.91 -27.79 25.70
CA ALA A 30 36.79 -28.22 26.52
C ALA A 30 37.15 -28.41 28.01
N LYS A 31 36.13 -28.34 28.87
CA LYS A 31 35.90 -29.01 30.18
C LYS A 31 34.59 -28.42 30.72
N GLY A 32 33.51 -29.15 30.98
CA GLY A 32 33.40 -30.34 31.81
C GLY A 32 32.84 -29.91 33.17
N GLY A 33 31.60 -30.30 33.51
CA GLY A 33 30.98 -29.91 34.79
C GLY A 33 29.54 -30.37 34.96
N PHE A 34 29.35 -31.69 35.01
CA PHE A 34 28.16 -32.32 35.61
C PHE A 34 28.25 -32.15 37.14
N VAL A 35 27.18 -31.69 37.79
CA VAL A 35 26.92 -31.96 39.22
C VAL A 35 25.42 -32.24 39.37
N ALA A 36 25.12 -33.41 39.93
CA ALA A 36 23.80 -33.85 40.34
C ALA A 36 23.80 -34.07 41.87
N CYS A 37 22.58 -34.20 42.42
CA CYS A 37 22.21 -34.69 43.76
C CYS A 37 22.32 -33.61 44.88
N GLU A 38 21.40 -33.41 45.84
CA GLU A 38 20.22 -34.09 46.43
C GLU A 38 19.30 -32.95 46.96
N GLY A 39 17.96 -32.99 47.01
CA GLY A 39 17.10 -33.92 47.72
C GLY A 39 16.71 -33.38 49.11
N VAL A 40 15.58 -32.66 49.27
CA VAL A 40 14.83 -32.61 50.54
C VAL A 40 13.33 -32.39 50.29
N ASN A 41 12.53 -33.27 50.89
CA ASN A 41 11.07 -33.28 50.92
C ASN A 41 10.48 -32.10 51.69
N GLY A 42 9.36 -31.57 51.21
CA GLY A 42 8.49 -30.65 51.95
C GLY A 42 7.08 -30.66 51.35
N PHE A 43 6.20 -31.51 51.89
CA PHE A 43 4.77 -31.46 51.65
C PHE A 43 4.18 -30.20 52.30
N SER A 44 3.49 -29.37 51.52
CA SER A 44 2.41 -28.51 52.02
C SER A 44 1.29 -28.48 50.99
N GLU A 45 0.14 -29.01 51.37
CA GLU A 45 -1.10 -28.94 50.60
C GLU A 45 -1.60 -27.49 50.56
N ASP A 46 -1.38 -26.80 49.44
CA ASP A 46 -2.08 -25.54 49.15
C ASP A 46 -3.04 -25.77 47.99
N ARG A 47 -4.34 -25.65 48.28
CA ARG A 47 -5.41 -25.75 47.29
C ARG A 47 -5.37 -24.52 46.39
N HIS A 48 -4.63 -24.58 45.30
CA HIS A 48 -4.77 -23.63 44.21
C HIS A 48 -5.89 -24.05 43.26
N ARG A 49 -6.95 -23.24 43.27
CA ARG A 49 -7.94 -23.12 42.21
C ARG A 49 -7.17 -22.94 40.90
N ALA A 50 -7.20 -23.94 40.03
CA ALA A 50 -6.72 -23.79 38.67
C ALA A 50 -7.55 -22.70 37.99
N SER A 51 -6.97 -21.52 37.83
CA SER A 51 -7.46 -20.54 36.87
C SER A 51 -7.39 -21.20 35.51
N VAL A 52 -8.54 -21.30 34.84
CA VAL A 52 -8.60 -21.62 33.42
C VAL A 52 -7.77 -20.55 32.72
N VAL A 53 -6.54 -20.91 32.35
CA VAL A 53 -5.71 -20.09 31.49
C VAL A 53 -6.38 -20.24 30.13
N ASP A 54 -7.05 -19.18 29.65
CA ASP A 54 -7.51 -19.11 28.28
C ASP A 54 -6.28 -19.34 27.39
N LEU A 55 -6.18 -20.55 26.83
CA LEU A 55 -5.27 -20.84 25.75
C LEU A 55 -5.63 -19.85 24.64
N PRO A 56 -4.68 -19.05 24.11
CA PRO A 56 -4.98 -18.16 23.01
C PRO A 56 -5.54 -19.02 21.88
N LEU A 57 -6.78 -18.75 21.49
CA LEU A 57 -7.39 -19.32 20.30
C LEU A 57 -6.34 -19.23 19.18
N ALA A 58 -5.92 -20.37 18.66
CA ALA A 58 -4.91 -20.42 17.62
C ALA A 58 -5.35 -19.48 16.49
N ARG A 59 -4.59 -18.40 16.27
CA ARG A 59 -4.88 -17.47 15.19
C ARG A 59 -4.90 -18.28 13.89
N LYS A 60 -5.99 -18.16 13.13
CA LYS A 60 -6.06 -18.78 11.80
C LYS A 60 -4.84 -18.33 10.99
N PRO A 61 -4.24 -19.23 10.19
CA PRO A 61 -3.10 -18.86 9.35
C PRO A 61 -3.50 -17.75 8.39
N CYS A 62 -2.53 -16.92 7.98
CA CYS A 62 -2.80 -15.83 7.04
C CYS A 62 -3.46 -16.37 5.77
N PRO A 63 -4.51 -15.70 5.28
CA PRO A 63 -5.10 -16.09 4.02
C PRO A 63 -4.05 -15.84 2.93
N SER A 64 -3.91 -16.81 2.03
CA SER A 64 -2.97 -16.75 0.92
C SER A 64 -3.62 -17.40 -0.29
N PHE A 65 -3.19 -17.01 -1.48
CA PHE A 65 -3.63 -17.70 -2.69
C PHE A 65 -3.17 -19.15 -2.64
N VAL A 66 -4.12 -20.08 -2.56
CA VAL A 66 -3.82 -21.51 -2.72
C VAL A 66 -3.58 -21.77 -4.20
N CYS A 67 -2.34 -22.15 -4.56
CA CYS A 67 -2.02 -22.54 -5.93
C CYS A 67 -2.64 -23.93 -6.23
N GLY A 68 -3.88 -23.95 -6.70
CA GLY A 68 -4.47 -25.14 -7.29
C GLY A 68 -3.88 -25.38 -8.67
N SER A 69 -3.14 -26.47 -8.85
CA SER A 69 -2.69 -26.93 -10.17
C SER A 69 -3.88 -27.51 -10.94
N GLN A 70 -4.67 -26.66 -11.60
CA GLN A 70 -5.60 -27.10 -12.63
C GLN A 70 -5.47 -26.20 -13.87
N PRO A 71 -5.40 -26.79 -15.07
CA PRO A 71 -5.40 -26.01 -16.31
C PRO A 71 -6.75 -25.32 -16.45
N VAL A 72 -6.73 -24.00 -16.63
CA VAL A 72 -7.92 -23.17 -16.78
C VAL A 72 -8.51 -23.45 -18.15
N HIS A 73 -9.69 -24.07 -18.20
CA HIS A 73 -10.53 -24.10 -19.40
C HIS A 73 -11.14 -22.72 -19.60
N GLU A 74 -11.02 -22.19 -20.82
CA GLU A 74 -11.62 -20.93 -21.25
C GLU A 74 -13.15 -20.97 -21.12
N ASN A 75 -13.72 -19.83 -20.69
CA ASN A 75 -15.14 -19.47 -20.63
C ASN A 75 -15.90 -19.85 -19.34
N GLY A 76 -15.69 -19.05 -18.29
CA GLY A 76 -16.65 -18.85 -17.20
C GLY A 76 -16.60 -17.39 -16.72
N PRO A 77 -17.73 -16.77 -16.32
CA PRO A 77 -17.74 -15.41 -15.80
C PRO A 77 -17.16 -15.45 -14.38
N GLY A 78 -15.98 -14.86 -14.17
CA GLY A 78 -15.40 -14.75 -12.82
C GLY A 78 -13.87 -14.85 -12.70
N CYS A 79 -13.12 -14.96 -13.80
CA CYS A 79 -11.66 -14.93 -13.73
C CYS A 79 -11.13 -13.82 -14.63
N VAL A 80 -10.76 -12.68 -14.04
CA VAL A 80 -10.07 -11.59 -14.72
C VAL A 80 -8.78 -12.18 -15.31
N SER A 81 -8.64 -12.15 -16.63
CA SER A 81 -7.51 -12.77 -17.33
C SER A 81 -6.19 -12.16 -16.85
N ARG A 82 -5.41 -12.91 -16.06
CA ARG A 82 -4.07 -12.49 -15.61
C ARG A 82 -3.10 -12.53 -16.80
N ARG A 83 -2.58 -11.36 -17.21
CA ARG A 83 -1.46 -11.27 -18.14
C ARG A 83 -0.16 -11.13 -17.35
N TYR A 84 0.76 -12.08 -17.51
CA TYR A 84 2.12 -12.01 -16.97
C TYR A 84 3.03 -11.28 -17.97
N TYR A 85 3.65 -10.18 -17.55
CA TYR A 85 4.55 -9.41 -18.41
C TYR A 85 6.02 -9.70 -18.05
N SER A 86 6.78 -10.27 -18.98
CA SER A 86 8.23 -10.42 -18.90
C SER A 86 8.89 -9.58 -20.00
N GLY A 87 9.46 -8.43 -19.64
CA GLY A 87 9.85 -7.37 -20.58
C GLY A 87 9.00 -6.12 -20.33
N GLY A 88 9.54 -4.92 -20.56
CA GLY A 88 8.95 -3.63 -20.16
C GLY A 88 7.41 -3.61 -20.20
N VAL A 89 6.80 -3.20 -19.09
CA VAL A 89 5.35 -3.33 -18.87
C VAL A 89 4.64 -2.28 -19.72
N VAL A 90 4.31 -2.65 -20.95
CA VAL A 90 3.49 -1.84 -21.85
C VAL A 90 2.05 -2.32 -21.70
N VAL A 91 1.20 -1.49 -21.10
CA VAL A 91 -0.25 -1.62 -21.32
C VAL A 91 -0.51 -1.40 -22.82
N ASN A 92 -1.17 -2.35 -23.47
CA ASN A 92 -1.48 -2.24 -24.90
C ASN A 92 -2.84 -1.56 -25.11
N GLU A 93 -3.19 -1.32 -26.37
CA GLU A 93 -4.49 -0.72 -26.74
C GLU A 93 -5.68 -1.48 -26.16
N LEU A 94 -5.64 -2.82 -26.09
CA LEU A 94 -6.73 -3.60 -25.49
C LEU A 94 -6.84 -3.39 -23.98
N ASP A 95 -5.72 -3.17 -23.28
CA ASP A 95 -5.70 -2.90 -21.84
C ASP A 95 -6.24 -1.49 -21.56
N VAL A 96 -5.87 -0.50 -22.39
CA VAL A 96 -6.41 0.87 -22.33
C VAL A 96 -7.90 0.89 -22.67
N ASP A 97 -8.31 0.19 -23.72
CA ASP A 97 -9.73 0.06 -24.10
C ASP A 97 -10.54 -0.67 -23.01
N HIS A 98 -9.95 -1.66 -22.33
CA HIS A 98 -10.58 -2.27 -21.16
C HIS A 98 -10.80 -1.22 -20.07
N PHE A 99 -9.76 -0.48 -19.70
CA PHE A 99 -9.85 0.58 -18.70
C PHE A 99 -10.91 1.63 -19.06
N HIS A 100 -11.00 2.08 -20.31
CA HIS A 100 -12.03 3.02 -20.76
C HIS A 100 -13.45 2.46 -20.70
N ARG A 101 -13.64 1.14 -20.87
CA ARG A 101 -14.97 0.52 -20.78
C ARG A 101 -15.38 0.22 -19.34
N THR A 102 -14.46 -0.26 -18.52
CA THR A 102 -14.77 -0.76 -17.17
C THR A 102 -14.49 0.27 -16.09
N GLY A 103 -13.60 1.22 -16.34
CA GLY A 103 -13.10 2.20 -15.37
C GLY A 103 -11.96 1.66 -14.50
N TRP A 104 -11.48 0.44 -14.73
CA TRP A 104 -10.41 -0.15 -13.93
C TRP A 104 -9.60 -1.16 -14.74
N LEU A 105 -8.37 -1.44 -14.29
CA LEU A 105 -7.46 -2.38 -14.95
C LEU A 105 -6.57 -3.05 -13.92
N LEU A 106 -6.38 -4.37 -14.04
CA LEU A 106 -5.42 -5.10 -13.21
C LEU A 106 -4.13 -5.36 -14.01
N THR A 107 -2.98 -5.00 -13.44
CA THR A 107 -1.66 -5.30 -14.00
C THR A 107 -0.75 -5.97 -12.98
N SER A 108 0.28 -6.67 -13.44
CA SER A 108 1.29 -7.30 -12.58
C SER A 108 2.70 -6.84 -13.01
N PRO A 109 3.07 -5.57 -12.73
CA PRO A 109 4.30 -4.97 -13.26
C PRO A 109 5.58 -5.40 -12.53
N PHE A 110 5.45 -6.12 -11.40
CA PHE A 110 6.56 -6.42 -10.51
C PHE A 110 6.92 -7.91 -10.49
N PHE A 111 8.22 -8.18 -10.62
CA PHE A 111 8.78 -9.52 -10.37
C PHE A 111 8.96 -9.76 -8.86
N ALA A 112 9.13 -11.03 -8.46
CA ALA A 112 9.19 -11.43 -7.05
C ALA A 112 10.23 -10.67 -6.21
N GLU A 113 11.43 -10.38 -6.74
CA GLU A 113 12.43 -9.61 -6.01
C GLU A 113 12.00 -8.16 -5.75
N ARG A 114 11.32 -7.52 -6.72
CA ARG A 114 10.76 -6.18 -6.52
C ARG A 114 9.69 -6.17 -5.42
N VAL A 115 8.91 -7.25 -5.28
CA VAL A 115 7.91 -7.35 -4.19
C VAL A 115 8.57 -7.37 -2.81
N LYS A 116 9.75 -8.01 -2.67
CA LYS A 116 10.52 -7.96 -1.42
C LYS A 116 11.00 -6.55 -1.12
N ASP A 117 11.50 -5.83 -2.13
CA ASP A 117 11.91 -4.43 -1.98
C ASP A 117 10.73 -3.54 -1.56
N LEU A 118 9.57 -3.70 -2.21
CA LEU A 118 8.35 -2.96 -1.87
C LEU A 118 7.94 -3.16 -0.41
N ARG A 119 7.99 -4.40 0.10
CA ARG A 119 7.71 -4.70 1.50
C ARG A 119 8.70 -4.04 2.43
N SER A 120 9.99 -4.16 2.14
CA SER A 120 11.06 -3.53 2.94
C SER A 120 10.92 -2.01 3.02
N TRP A 121 10.60 -1.35 1.90
CA TRP A 121 10.37 0.10 1.87
C TRP A 121 9.13 0.51 2.67
N VAL A 122 8.05 -0.27 2.60
CA VAL A 122 6.84 -0.01 3.38
C VAL A 122 7.07 -0.29 4.87
N ASP A 123 7.87 -1.30 5.23
CA ASP A 123 8.30 -1.56 6.60
C ASP A 123 9.07 -0.36 7.17
N ASP A 124 9.98 0.22 6.39
CA ASP A 124 10.72 1.45 6.77
C ASP A 124 9.75 2.60 7.05
N VAL A 125 8.88 2.95 6.10
CA VAL A 125 7.88 4.03 6.28
C VAL A 125 6.94 3.75 7.46
N GLN A 126 6.55 2.50 7.68
CA GLN A 126 5.69 2.11 8.79
C GLN A 126 6.39 2.24 10.16
N SER A 127 7.73 2.16 10.18
CA SER A 127 8.55 2.28 11.39
C SER A 127 8.86 3.72 11.79
N TRP A 128 8.57 4.69 10.92
CA TRP A 128 8.81 6.10 11.20
C TRP A 128 8.02 6.59 12.42
N PRO A 129 8.57 7.57 13.17
CA PRO A 129 7.87 8.16 14.30
C PRO A 129 6.62 8.94 13.85
N ASP A 130 5.69 9.16 14.79
CA ASP A 130 4.53 10.01 14.53
C ASP A 130 4.94 11.49 14.37
N GLU A 131 6.10 11.88 14.89
CA GLU A 131 6.69 13.20 14.76
C GLU A 131 7.54 13.32 13.48
N GLY A 132 6.94 13.86 12.41
CA GLY A 132 7.62 14.18 11.16
C GLY A 132 6.79 15.07 10.22
N ASP A 133 7.35 15.39 9.06
CA ASP A 133 6.69 16.18 7.99
C ASP A 133 5.81 15.30 7.06
N TRP A 134 5.74 14.01 7.34
CA TRP A 134 4.77 13.06 6.79
C TRP A 134 3.53 13.00 7.68
N LEU A 135 2.44 12.41 7.16
CA LEU A 135 1.15 12.38 7.87
C LEU A 135 0.79 10.96 8.26
N HIS A 136 1.02 10.58 9.52
CA HIS A 136 0.50 9.33 10.09
C HIS A 136 -0.91 9.52 10.65
N TYR A 137 -1.76 8.53 10.41
CA TYR A 137 -3.08 8.43 10.98
C TYR A 137 -3.25 7.08 11.65
N ARG A 138 -3.90 7.09 12.82
CA ARG A 138 -4.18 5.89 13.60
C ARG A 138 -5.68 5.67 13.73
N GLU A 139 -6.07 4.41 13.81
CA GLU A 139 -7.42 3.99 14.15
C GLU A 139 -7.44 3.19 15.46
N ARG A 140 -8.55 3.25 16.18
CA ARG A 140 -8.81 2.35 17.29
C ARG A 140 -9.24 0.99 16.74
N THR A 141 -8.48 -0.04 17.07
CA THR A 141 -8.87 -1.45 16.89
C THR A 141 -9.15 -2.10 18.26
N GLU A 142 -9.64 -3.34 18.25
CA GLU A 142 -9.75 -4.17 19.46
C GLU A 142 -8.39 -4.38 20.16
N TYR A 143 -7.28 -4.31 19.42
CA TYR A 143 -5.92 -4.45 19.93
C TYR A 143 -5.29 -3.10 20.35
N GLY A 144 -6.06 -2.02 20.39
CA GLY A 144 -5.61 -0.66 20.68
C GLY A 144 -5.36 0.18 19.42
N PRO A 145 -4.74 1.37 19.56
CA PRO A 145 -4.40 2.21 18.41
C PRO A 145 -3.48 1.49 17.45
N ARG A 146 -3.76 1.57 16.16
CA ARG A 146 -2.95 1.00 15.08
C ARG A 146 -2.78 2.02 13.99
N LEU A 147 -1.61 2.02 13.35
CA LEU A 147 -1.39 2.84 12.16
C LEU A 147 -2.34 2.37 11.07
N CYS A 148 -3.09 3.28 10.46
CA CYS A 148 -4.04 2.97 9.39
C CYS A 148 -3.72 3.70 8.09
N ARG A 149 -2.97 4.81 8.14
CA ARG A 149 -2.52 5.53 6.95
C ARG A 149 -1.22 6.30 7.16
N THR A 150 -0.41 6.38 6.10
CA THR A 150 0.69 7.35 5.97
C THR A 150 0.53 8.11 4.65
N GLU A 151 0.67 9.43 4.65
CA GLU A 151 0.73 10.26 3.42
C GLU A 151 1.99 11.12 3.39
N ASN A 152 2.29 11.70 2.23
CA ASN A 152 3.44 12.57 2.01
C ASN A 152 4.81 11.92 2.30
N PHE A 153 5.00 10.63 1.97
CA PHE A 153 6.26 9.92 2.23
C PHE A 153 7.31 10.11 1.13
N VAL A 154 6.90 10.53 -0.08
CA VAL A 154 7.81 10.69 -1.24
C VAL A 154 8.97 11.67 -1.01
N PRO A 155 8.83 12.80 -0.28
CA PRO A 155 9.94 13.70 0.04
C PRO A 155 11.01 13.05 0.92
N PHE A 156 10.67 11.97 1.63
CA PHE A 156 11.50 11.37 2.68
C PHE A 156 12.02 9.96 2.33
N HIS A 157 11.48 9.33 1.28
CA HIS A 157 11.93 8.00 0.83
C HIS A 157 12.27 7.99 -0.66
N SER A 158 13.57 7.96 -1.00
CA SER A 158 14.05 8.15 -2.37
C SER A 158 13.67 7.01 -3.34
N GLN A 159 13.65 5.76 -2.86
CA GLN A 159 13.27 4.61 -3.66
C GLN A 159 11.77 4.62 -3.99
N LEU A 160 10.91 4.95 -3.01
CA LEU A 160 9.49 5.13 -3.25
C LEU A 160 9.21 6.33 -4.15
N ARG A 161 9.96 7.43 -4.02
CA ARG A 161 9.91 8.52 -5.01
C ARG A 161 10.20 8.01 -6.41
N GLN A 162 11.33 7.32 -6.59
CA GLN A 162 11.72 6.81 -7.90
C GLN A 162 10.67 5.86 -8.49
N LEU A 163 10.10 4.98 -7.67
CA LEU A 163 9.03 4.06 -8.07
C LEU A 163 7.79 4.79 -8.59
N LEU A 164 7.40 5.88 -7.92
CA LEU A 164 6.15 6.60 -8.19
C LEU A 164 6.30 7.73 -9.21
N THR A 165 7.51 8.20 -9.49
CA THR A 165 7.76 9.32 -10.41
C THR A 165 8.59 8.93 -11.63
N ALA A 166 8.86 7.64 -11.84
CA ALA A 166 9.55 7.15 -13.03
C ALA A 166 9.21 5.67 -13.31
N GLY A 167 9.46 5.24 -14.54
CA GLY A 167 9.34 3.85 -14.95
C GLY A 167 7.89 3.35 -15.04
N PRO A 168 7.66 2.04 -14.88
CA PRO A 168 6.41 1.39 -15.32
C PRO A 168 5.13 1.98 -14.71
N ILE A 169 5.16 2.38 -13.43
CA ILE A 169 3.97 2.95 -12.79
C ILE A 169 3.59 4.28 -13.44
N LEU A 170 4.55 5.17 -13.65
CA LEU A 170 4.25 6.47 -14.29
C LEU A 170 3.89 6.30 -15.78
N GLU A 171 4.56 5.37 -16.48
CA GLU A 171 4.28 5.05 -17.88
C GLU A 171 2.87 4.51 -18.08
N ILE A 172 2.43 3.57 -17.22
CA ILE A 172 1.06 3.05 -17.26
C ILE A 172 0.05 4.14 -16.93
N ALA A 173 0.30 4.95 -15.90
CA ALA A 173 -0.58 6.07 -15.56
C ALA A 173 -0.76 7.02 -16.76
N GLY A 174 0.32 7.35 -17.47
CA GLY A 174 0.26 8.18 -18.66
C GLY A 174 -0.51 7.54 -19.81
N ALA A 175 -0.31 6.23 -20.05
CA ALA A 175 -1.08 5.52 -21.06
C ALA A 175 -2.59 5.49 -20.75
N LEU A 176 -2.98 5.32 -19.48
CA LEU A 176 -4.38 5.33 -19.05
C LEU A 176 -5.01 6.74 -19.05
N LEU A 177 -4.21 7.79 -18.87
CA LEU A 177 -4.64 9.18 -19.01
C LEU A 177 -4.67 9.66 -20.47
N GLY A 178 -4.02 8.93 -21.38
CA GLY A 178 -3.86 9.32 -22.78
C GLY A 178 -2.79 10.39 -23.04
N GLU A 179 -2.07 10.82 -22.00
CA GLU A 179 -1.01 11.83 -22.07
C GLU A 179 0.00 11.64 -20.92
N PRO A 180 1.17 12.31 -20.91
CA PRO A 180 2.13 12.18 -19.82
C PRO A 180 1.50 12.45 -18.44
N ALA A 181 1.79 11.59 -17.47
CA ALA A 181 1.25 11.70 -16.11
C ALA A 181 2.23 12.41 -15.16
N LEU A 182 1.69 13.01 -14.11
CA LEU A 182 2.43 13.51 -12.94
C LEU A 182 1.83 12.91 -11.67
N LEU A 183 2.69 12.59 -10.69
CA LEU A 183 2.23 12.16 -9.38
C LEU A 183 1.51 13.32 -8.67
N TYR A 184 0.22 13.17 -8.42
CA TYR A 184 -0.62 14.16 -7.75
C TYR A 184 -0.53 14.05 -6.22
N LYS A 185 -0.59 12.82 -5.69
CA LYS A 185 -0.46 12.51 -4.27
C LYS A 185 -0.18 11.02 -4.07
N GLU A 186 0.08 10.63 -2.83
CA GLU A 186 0.32 9.25 -2.48
C GLU A 186 -0.06 8.96 -1.02
N LYS A 187 -0.54 7.75 -0.77
CA LYS A 187 -0.82 7.25 0.58
C LYS A 187 -0.42 5.78 0.70
N ILE A 188 -0.06 5.34 1.89
CA ILE A 188 -0.03 3.93 2.27
C ILE A 188 -1.23 3.71 3.18
N ASN A 189 -2.07 2.73 2.87
CA ASN A 189 -3.12 2.28 3.76
C ASN A 189 -2.66 0.98 4.43
N TYR A 190 -2.77 0.94 5.75
CA TYR A 190 -2.51 -0.23 6.56
C TYR A 190 -3.84 -0.72 7.08
N LYS A 191 -4.33 -1.85 6.59
CA LYS A 191 -5.41 -2.57 7.25
C LYS A 191 -4.78 -3.61 8.16
N MET A 192 -4.43 -3.19 9.37
CA MET A 192 -3.93 -4.12 10.37
C MET A 192 -5.01 -5.16 10.70
N ALA A 193 -4.66 -6.27 11.35
CA ALA A 193 -5.67 -7.22 11.85
C ALA A 193 -6.73 -6.48 12.70
N GLY A 194 -8.01 -6.59 12.32
CA GLY A 194 -9.13 -5.84 12.93
C GLY A 194 -9.29 -4.39 12.44
N GLY A 195 -8.55 -3.97 11.41
CA GLY A 195 -8.62 -2.63 10.82
C GLY A 195 -9.87 -2.43 9.95
N ALA A 196 -10.34 -1.19 9.85
CA ALA A 196 -11.63 -0.88 9.24
C ALA A 196 -11.67 -0.86 7.70
N GLY A 197 -12.89 -0.82 7.18
CA GLY A 197 -13.20 -0.66 5.77
C GLY A 197 -13.29 0.79 5.30
N TYR A 198 -13.68 0.93 4.03
CA TYR A 198 -14.02 2.19 3.39
C TYR A 198 -15.37 2.02 2.70
N ALA A 199 -16.30 2.91 3.03
CA ALA A 199 -17.64 2.95 2.47
C ALA A 199 -17.60 3.19 0.96
N PRO A 200 -18.66 2.81 0.21
CA PRO A 200 -18.77 3.07 -1.23
C PRO A 200 -18.57 4.54 -1.61
N HIS A 201 -17.57 4.82 -2.45
CA HIS A 201 -17.26 6.18 -2.90
C HIS A 201 -16.65 6.21 -4.31
N GLN A 202 -16.52 7.43 -4.83
CA GLN A 202 -15.69 7.78 -5.98
C GLN A 202 -14.59 8.73 -5.46
N ASP A 203 -13.39 8.69 -6.04
CA ASP A 203 -12.26 9.53 -5.58
C ASP A 203 -12.39 10.99 -6.03
N ALA A 204 -13.06 11.26 -7.17
CA ALA A 204 -13.20 12.60 -7.76
C ALA A 204 -13.56 13.71 -6.76
N PRO A 205 -14.58 13.55 -5.88
CA PRO A 205 -14.95 14.60 -4.92
C PRO A 205 -13.87 14.92 -3.88
N ALA A 206 -12.87 14.04 -3.69
CA ALA A 206 -11.83 14.23 -2.69
C ALA A 206 -10.74 15.21 -3.16
N TYR A 207 -10.53 15.39 -4.46
CA TYR A 207 -9.34 16.06 -5.00
C TYR A 207 -9.70 17.36 -5.72
N ARG A 208 -9.40 18.48 -5.07
CA ARG A 208 -9.90 19.83 -5.44
C ARG A 208 -9.16 20.51 -6.58
N PHE A 209 -8.02 19.97 -6.99
CA PHE A 209 -7.11 20.64 -7.94
C PHE A 209 -7.03 19.97 -9.31
N VAL A 210 -7.69 18.82 -9.47
CA VAL A 210 -7.60 17.99 -10.66
C VAL A 210 -9.01 17.60 -11.07
N ASP A 211 -9.29 17.69 -12.38
CA ASP A 211 -10.62 17.38 -12.91
C ASP A 211 -10.78 15.87 -13.10
N THR A 212 -9.75 15.23 -13.65
CA THR A 212 -9.69 13.79 -13.88
C THR A 212 -8.34 13.26 -13.41
N HIS A 213 -8.34 12.05 -12.85
CA HIS A 213 -7.12 11.42 -12.37
C HIS A 213 -7.26 9.91 -12.43
N VAL A 214 -6.11 9.23 -12.43
CA VAL A 214 -6.01 7.78 -12.29
C VAL A 214 -5.35 7.47 -10.96
N SER A 215 -6.02 6.68 -10.14
CA SER A 215 -5.44 6.12 -8.91
C SER A 215 -5.05 4.67 -9.18
N CYS A 216 -4.09 4.13 -8.42
CA CYS A 216 -3.88 2.69 -8.39
C CYS A 216 -3.60 2.18 -6.98
N MET A 217 -4.00 0.94 -6.70
CA MET A 217 -3.61 0.19 -5.52
C MET A 217 -2.42 -0.70 -5.90
N ILE A 218 -1.25 -0.43 -5.34
CA ILE A 218 -0.10 -1.34 -5.40
C ILE A 218 -0.15 -2.27 -4.17
N ALA A 219 -0.38 -3.56 -4.40
CA ALA A 219 -0.48 -4.56 -3.34
C ALA A 219 0.90 -4.85 -2.72
N ILE A 220 1.05 -4.61 -1.42
CA ILE A 220 2.28 -4.95 -0.66
C ILE A 220 2.16 -6.35 -0.05
N ASP A 221 0.96 -6.68 0.39
CA ASP A 221 0.57 -8.00 0.87
C ASP A 221 -0.56 -8.55 -0.01
N ASP A 222 -0.80 -9.87 0.06
CA ASP A 222 -1.95 -10.47 -0.62
C ASP A 222 -3.25 -9.83 -0.10
N SER A 223 -4.10 -9.43 -1.03
CA SER A 223 -5.35 -8.73 -0.73
C SER A 223 -6.50 -9.61 -1.18
N LEU A 224 -7.20 -10.19 -0.22
CA LEU A 224 -8.23 -11.20 -0.35
C LEU A 224 -9.54 -10.70 0.27
N VAL A 225 -10.66 -11.36 -0.01
CA VAL A 225 -11.96 -10.97 0.56
C VAL A 225 -11.90 -10.96 2.09
N GLU A 226 -11.27 -11.96 2.70
CA GLU A 226 -11.17 -12.10 4.17
C GLU A 226 -10.42 -10.93 4.85
N ASN A 227 -9.43 -10.35 4.17
CA ASN A 227 -8.64 -9.24 4.71
C ASN A 227 -9.03 -7.86 4.11
N GLY A 228 -10.18 -7.79 3.45
CA GLY A 228 -10.78 -6.56 2.98
C GLY A 228 -10.15 -6.02 1.69
N CYS A 229 -10.07 -6.88 0.65
CA CYS A 229 -9.73 -6.45 -0.70
C CYS A 229 -10.65 -5.33 -1.21
N LEU A 230 -10.21 -4.66 -2.27
CA LEU A 230 -11.08 -3.69 -2.95
C LEU A 230 -12.21 -4.42 -3.65
N GLU A 231 -13.37 -3.77 -3.67
CA GLU A 231 -14.48 -4.10 -4.55
C GLU A 231 -14.70 -2.91 -5.48
N VAL A 232 -14.96 -3.18 -6.75
CA VAL A 232 -15.17 -2.15 -7.79
C VAL A 232 -16.48 -2.39 -8.53
N VAL A 233 -17.00 -1.37 -9.20
CA VAL A 233 -18.15 -1.49 -10.10
C VAL A 233 -17.73 -1.12 -11.51
N SER A 234 -17.78 -2.10 -12.41
CA SER A 234 -17.45 -1.93 -13.83
C SER A 234 -18.44 -1.02 -14.56
N GLY A 235 -17.95 -0.06 -15.35
CA GLY A 235 -18.78 0.74 -16.26
C GLY A 235 -19.54 1.91 -15.62
N HIS A 236 -19.26 2.23 -14.36
CA HIS A 236 -19.93 3.32 -13.63
C HIS A 236 -19.04 4.56 -13.40
N HIS A 237 -18.05 4.78 -14.27
CA HIS A 237 -17.03 5.82 -14.13
C HIS A 237 -17.23 7.03 -15.06
N GLU A 238 -18.36 7.11 -15.78
CA GLU A 238 -18.65 8.19 -16.74
C GLU A 238 -19.11 9.49 -16.08
N LYS A 239 -19.62 9.42 -14.84
CA LYS A 239 -20.15 10.58 -14.10
C LYS A 239 -20.11 10.37 -12.59
N LEU A 240 -20.20 11.48 -11.87
CA LEU A 240 -20.41 11.44 -10.43
C LEU A 240 -21.79 10.88 -10.09
N LEU A 241 -21.82 9.95 -9.15
CA LEU A 241 -23.03 9.34 -8.61
C LEU A 241 -23.61 10.21 -7.49
N PRO A 242 -24.91 10.07 -7.17
CA PRO A 242 -25.50 10.73 -6.02
C PRO A 242 -24.77 10.36 -4.72
N VAL A 243 -24.38 11.37 -3.94
CA VAL A 243 -23.67 11.21 -2.67
C VAL A 243 -24.51 11.67 -1.48
N ASN A 244 -24.28 11.04 -0.33
CA ASN A 244 -24.87 11.44 0.95
C ASN A 244 -24.08 12.60 1.61
N GLY A 245 -24.50 13.03 2.81
CA GLY A 245 -23.83 14.11 3.55
C GLY A 245 -22.37 13.82 3.97
N ARG A 246 -21.88 12.58 3.80
CA ARG A 246 -20.47 12.20 4.02
C ARG A 246 -19.63 12.27 2.74
N GLY A 247 -20.27 12.51 1.58
CA GLY A 247 -19.65 12.42 0.26
C GLY A 247 -19.50 10.97 -0.27
N CYS A 248 -20.12 10.00 0.39
CA CYS A 248 -20.16 8.60 -0.06
C CYS A 248 -21.39 8.37 -0.96
N ILE A 249 -21.37 7.35 -1.82
CA ILE A 249 -22.50 7.00 -2.69
C ILE A 249 -23.72 6.67 -1.82
N VAL A 250 -24.91 7.17 -2.18
CA VAL A 250 -26.15 6.91 -1.42
C VAL A 250 -26.55 5.43 -1.49
N ASP A 251 -27.15 4.92 -0.40
CA ASP A 251 -27.43 3.49 -0.22
C ASP A 251 -28.33 2.93 -1.32
N GLU A 252 -29.29 3.73 -1.82
CA GLU A 252 -30.20 3.31 -2.90
C GLU A 252 -29.44 2.98 -4.18
N VAL A 253 -28.37 3.72 -4.47
CA VAL A 253 -27.51 3.49 -5.64
C VAL A 253 -26.58 2.31 -5.39
N VAL A 254 -25.99 2.21 -4.19
CA VAL A 254 -25.11 1.10 -3.80
C VAL A 254 -25.80 -0.25 -3.95
N GLN A 255 -27.07 -0.36 -3.54
CA GLN A 255 -27.85 -1.60 -3.59
C GLN A 255 -28.20 -2.05 -5.01
N GLN A 256 -28.15 -1.15 -6.00
CA GLN A 256 -28.44 -1.46 -7.39
C GLN A 256 -27.19 -1.87 -8.19
N MET A 257 -26.00 -1.77 -7.59
CA MET A 257 -24.73 -2.04 -8.24
C MET A 257 -24.28 -3.48 -8.08
N SER A 258 -23.61 -4.00 -9.13
CA SER A 258 -22.89 -5.26 -9.08
C SER A 258 -21.45 -5.00 -8.66
N TRP A 259 -21.15 -5.27 -7.39
CA TRP A 259 -19.81 -5.09 -6.82
C TRP A 259 -18.95 -6.33 -7.09
N GLU A 260 -17.77 -6.11 -7.67
CA GLU A 260 -16.80 -7.16 -8.00
C GLU A 260 -15.64 -7.10 -7.01
N ALA A 261 -15.46 -8.15 -6.21
CA ALA A 261 -14.28 -8.29 -5.36
C ALA A 261 -13.02 -8.56 -6.19
N VAL A 262 -11.99 -7.75 -6.00
CA VAL A 262 -10.73 -7.85 -6.75
C VAL A 262 -9.64 -8.38 -5.83
N GLU A 263 -9.51 -9.70 -5.79
CA GLU A 263 -8.44 -10.37 -5.05
C GLU A 263 -7.11 -10.31 -5.84
N VAL A 264 -6.06 -9.81 -5.19
CA VAL A 264 -4.77 -9.56 -5.84
C VAL A 264 -3.60 -10.06 -5.00
N LYS A 265 -2.55 -10.56 -5.65
CA LYS A 265 -1.32 -10.99 -4.98
C LYS A 265 -0.45 -9.79 -4.67
N ALA A 266 0.45 -9.93 -3.70
CA ALA A 266 1.50 -8.94 -3.51
C ALA A 266 2.28 -8.70 -4.81
N GLY A 267 2.41 -7.43 -5.21
CA GLY A 267 3.00 -6.99 -6.48
C GLY A 267 2.02 -6.74 -7.62
N ASP A 268 0.76 -7.17 -7.49
CA ASP A 268 -0.29 -6.78 -8.44
C ASP A 268 -0.68 -5.31 -8.21
N VAL A 269 -1.15 -4.65 -9.27
CA VAL A 269 -1.56 -3.25 -9.27
C VAL A 269 -2.96 -3.10 -9.88
N LEU A 270 -3.91 -2.64 -9.08
CA LEU A 270 -5.27 -2.34 -9.52
C LEU A 270 -5.39 -0.84 -9.82
N TRP A 271 -5.54 -0.48 -11.08
CA TRP A 271 -5.76 0.88 -11.57
C TRP A 271 -7.25 1.17 -11.63
N PHE A 272 -7.65 2.41 -11.32
CA PHE A 272 -9.04 2.84 -11.41
C PHE A 272 -9.14 4.33 -11.70
N HIS A 273 -10.15 4.68 -12.51
CA HIS A 273 -10.51 6.04 -12.84
C HIS A 273 -11.02 6.80 -11.60
N SER A 274 -10.88 8.13 -11.60
CA SER A 274 -11.35 9.04 -10.53
C SER A 274 -12.81 8.81 -10.12
N LEU A 275 -13.63 8.39 -11.09
CA LEU A 275 -15.06 8.15 -10.93
C LEU A 275 -15.42 6.66 -10.81
N THR A 276 -14.46 5.74 -10.73
CA THR A 276 -14.82 4.32 -10.54
C THR A 276 -15.35 4.10 -9.13
N PRO A 277 -16.61 3.63 -8.97
CA PRO A 277 -17.14 3.31 -7.66
C PRO A 277 -16.33 2.17 -7.05
N HIS A 278 -15.82 2.39 -5.86
CA HIS A 278 -15.05 1.39 -5.15
C HIS A 278 -15.33 1.44 -3.65
N ARG A 279 -15.08 0.32 -2.98
CA ARG A 279 -15.19 0.16 -1.52
C ARG A 279 -14.21 -0.90 -1.04
N SER A 280 -14.16 -1.10 0.27
CA SER A 280 -13.54 -2.31 0.81
C SER A 280 -14.02 -2.62 2.21
N GLY A 281 -14.21 -3.91 2.52
CA GLY A 281 -14.59 -4.36 3.86
C GLY A 281 -13.46 -4.23 4.89
N PRO A 282 -13.75 -4.49 6.18
CA PRO A 282 -12.74 -4.54 7.23
C PRO A 282 -11.79 -5.74 7.04
N ASN A 283 -10.65 -5.71 7.71
CA ASN A 283 -9.75 -6.86 7.79
C ASN A 283 -10.13 -7.77 8.95
N ASN A 284 -10.83 -8.87 8.63
CA ASN A 284 -11.24 -9.88 9.61
C ASN A 284 -10.23 -11.03 9.75
N SER A 285 -9.09 -10.94 9.05
CA SER A 285 -8.04 -11.95 9.12
C SER A 285 -7.09 -11.69 10.29
N ALA A 286 -6.24 -12.69 10.58
CA ALA A 286 -5.20 -12.57 11.61
C ALA A 286 -3.96 -11.78 11.16
N CYS A 287 -3.91 -11.32 9.91
CA CYS A 287 -2.71 -10.79 9.28
C CYS A 287 -2.95 -9.42 8.68
N ASP A 288 -1.94 -8.58 8.70
CA ASP A 288 -2.03 -7.22 8.20
C ASP A 288 -2.10 -7.21 6.65
N ARG A 289 -2.80 -6.23 6.09
CA ARG A 289 -2.89 -6.01 4.65
C ARG A 289 -2.50 -4.57 4.33
N ARG A 290 -1.36 -4.41 3.67
CA ARG A 290 -0.84 -3.09 3.29
C ARG A 290 -0.95 -2.88 1.79
N ALA A 291 -1.20 -1.63 1.41
CA ALA A 291 -1.25 -1.23 0.01
C ALA A 291 -0.86 0.24 -0.15
N MET A 292 -0.11 0.55 -1.20
CA MET A 292 0.16 1.93 -1.58
C MET A 292 -0.89 2.40 -2.58
N TYR A 293 -1.24 3.68 -2.51
CA TYR A 293 -2.20 4.35 -3.38
C TYR A 293 -1.63 5.67 -3.90
N PRO A 294 -0.80 5.64 -4.94
CA PRO A 294 -0.50 6.84 -5.72
C PRO A 294 -1.71 7.23 -6.58
N THR A 295 -1.87 8.54 -6.77
CA THR A 295 -2.84 9.14 -7.69
C THR A 295 -2.09 10.03 -8.66
N PHE A 296 -2.46 9.98 -9.93
CA PHE A 296 -1.81 10.69 -11.02
C PHE A 296 -2.79 11.60 -11.75
N ASN A 297 -2.32 12.78 -12.11
CA ASN A 297 -3.04 13.72 -12.96
C ASN A 297 -2.33 13.88 -14.30
N ALA A 298 -3.03 14.42 -15.28
CA ALA A 298 -2.45 14.72 -16.59
C ALA A 298 -1.43 15.85 -16.48
N ALA A 299 -0.30 15.75 -17.19
CA ALA A 299 0.73 16.79 -17.17
C ALA A 299 0.21 18.14 -17.68
N SER A 300 -0.80 18.14 -18.56
CA SER A 300 -1.52 19.33 -19.02
C SER A 300 -2.20 20.12 -17.88
N GLU A 301 -2.59 19.48 -16.78
CA GLU A 301 -3.14 20.12 -15.58
C GLU A 301 -2.04 20.74 -14.68
N GLY A 302 -0.78 20.40 -14.94
CA GLY A 302 0.38 20.91 -14.21
C GLY A 302 0.83 20.04 -13.02
N ASN A 303 1.93 20.45 -12.39
CA ASN A 303 2.49 19.78 -11.22
C ASN A 303 1.81 20.30 -9.94
N LEU A 304 0.82 19.55 -9.46
CA LEU A 304 -0.10 20.01 -8.41
C LEU A 304 0.16 19.39 -7.03
N ARG A 305 1.12 18.46 -6.92
CA ARG A 305 1.39 17.73 -5.66
C ARG A 305 1.77 18.64 -4.51
N GLN A 306 2.64 19.63 -4.77
CA GLN A 306 3.07 20.56 -3.73
C GLN A 306 1.89 21.37 -3.20
N ALA A 307 1.07 21.95 -4.09
CA ALA A 307 -0.13 22.69 -3.72
C ALA A 307 -1.13 21.82 -2.93
N TYR A 308 -1.31 20.54 -3.32
CA TYR A 308 -2.11 19.58 -2.59
C TYR A 308 -1.65 19.41 -1.13
N TYR A 309 -0.37 19.11 -0.90
CA TYR A 309 0.12 18.88 0.46
C TYR A 309 0.24 20.16 1.29
N GLU A 310 0.55 21.31 0.68
CA GLU A 310 0.51 22.60 1.38
C GLU A 310 -0.88 22.91 1.91
N GLN A 311 -1.93 22.73 1.09
CA GLN A 311 -3.30 22.90 1.56
C GLN A 311 -3.67 21.87 2.62
N LYS A 312 -3.33 20.60 2.41
CA LYS A 312 -3.66 19.54 3.36
C LYS A 312 -2.99 19.75 4.73
N LEU A 313 -1.73 20.19 4.74
CA LEU A 313 -1.01 20.52 5.98
C LEU A 313 -1.63 21.73 6.70
N ARG A 314 -2.06 22.76 5.96
CA ARG A 314 -2.82 23.88 6.54
C ARG A 314 -4.09 23.38 7.22
N GLU A 315 -4.93 22.62 6.51
CA GLU A 315 -6.17 22.06 7.05
C GLU A 315 -5.94 21.15 8.25
N PHE A 316 -4.91 20.30 8.18
CA PHE A 316 -4.53 19.40 9.28
C PHE A 316 -4.07 20.15 10.53
N ASN A 317 -3.38 21.28 10.38
CA ASN A 317 -2.92 22.11 11.49
C ASN A 317 -4.03 23.01 12.06
N GLU A 318 -4.97 23.44 11.23
CA GLU A 318 -6.12 24.28 11.63
C GLU A 318 -7.26 23.47 12.28
N THR A 319 -7.35 22.17 11.98
CA THR A 319 -8.38 21.29 12.55
C THR A 319 -8.04 20.92 13.99
N PRO A 320 -8.93 21.18 14.98
CA PRO A 320 -8.71 20.77 16.36
C PRO A 320 -8.48 19.26 16.45
N ARG A 321 -7.41 18.82 17.13
CA ARG A 321 -7.07 17.40 17.34
C ARG A 321 -7.89 16.79 18.49
N THR A 322 -9.21 16.84 18.39
CA THR A 322 -10.11 16.16 19.32
C THR A 322 -10.47 14.76 18.80
N ALA A 323 -10.67 13.79 19.71
CA ALA A 323 -11.13 12.46 19.31
C ALA A 323 -12.47 12.57 18.57
N GLY A 324 -12.50 12.20 17.28
CA GLY A 324 -13.67 12.31 16.40
C GLY A 324 -13.62 13.44 15.36
N THR A 325 -12.59 14.31 15.36
CA THR A 325 -12.41 15.36 14.34
C THR A 325 -11.25 15.11 13.37
N VAL A 326 -10.43 14.07 13.61
CA VAL A 326 -9.34 13.71 12.70
C VAL A 326 -9.88 12.97 11.49
N GLN A 327 -10.00 13.66 10.35
CA GLN A 327 -10.43 13.06 9.11
C GLN A 327 -9.26 12.33 8.44
N VAL A 328 -9.34 11.00 8.36
CA VAL A 328 -8.31 10.16 7.69
C VAL A 328 -8.37 10.35 6.18
N SER A 329 -9.55 10.62 5.63
CA SER A 329 -9.83 10.81 4.20
C SER A 329 -10.53 12.15 3.97
N LEU A 330 -10.44 12.74 2.77
CA LEU A 330 -11.10 14.03 2.49
C LEU A 330 -12.59 13.89 2.22
N ILE A 331 -13.01 12.71 1.76
CA ILE A 331 -14.39 12.23 1.84
C ILE A 331 -14.50 11.49 3.17
N ASN A 332 -15.63 11.57 3.87
CA ASN A 332 -15.78 10.88 5.15
C ASN A 332 -16.16 9.40 4.93
N ASP A 333 -15.39 8.68 4.11
CA ASP A 333 -15.62 7.30 3.66
C ASP A 333 -14.97 6.25 4.58
N PHE A 334 -13.93 6.62 5.32
CA PHE A 334 -13.28 5.72 6.28
C PHE A 334 -14.27 5.31 7.39
N GLU A 335 -14.37 4.01 7.64
CA GLU A 335 -15.32 3.44 8.61
C GLU A 335 -14.70 3.21 10.00
N GLY A 336 -13.38 3.36 10.12
CA GLY A 336 -12.67 3.22 11.38
C GLY A 336 -12.88 4.41 12.31
N ARG A 337 -12.45 4.26 13.56
CA ARG A 337 -12.46 5.34 14.56
C ARG A 337 -11.07 5.97 14.66
N PRO A 338 -10.85 7.18 14.14
CA PRO A 338 -9.55 7.86 14.23
C PRO A 338 -9.20 8.19 15.69
N VAL A 339 -7.93 8.07 16.07
CA VAL A 339 -7.43 8.31 17.45
C VAL A 339 -6.10 9.04 17.50
#